data_AF-A0A085ZNV9-F1
#
_entry.id   AF-A0A085ZNV9-F1
#
_cell.length_a   1.000
_cell.length_b   1.000
_cell.length_c   1.000
_cell.angle_alpha   90.00
_cell.angle_beta   90.00
_cell.angle_gamma   90.00
#
_symmetry.space_group_name_H-M   'P 1'
#
loop_
_entity.id
_entity.type
_entity.pdbx_description
1 polymer ?
#
loop_
_entity_poly.entity_id
_entity_poly.type
_entity_poly.pdbx_seq_one_letter_code
_entity_poly.pdbx_strand_id
1 'polypeptide(L)'
;MEFDKKSGIIILILFIFFGFYKPVVCFLIVGSLILYHGIHYLEFLNSITKNGIESLGKIVSHESDEGYKIPIIEFKTLEEKLITGKPYYYASTDASFFRSYKNDINKNIKILYSSKNPERFVVKAEKSFNYGTLIFSVIIGAAFTSMAIAQLLGYVNVIHK
;
A
#
# COMPACT_ATOMS: atom_id res chain seq x y z
N MET A 1 -8.62 -6.20 1.65
CA MET A 1 -9.72 -6.46 0.69
C MET A 1 -9.08 -6.64 -0.66
N GLU A 2 -9.26 -7.77 -1.33
CA GLU A 2 -8.86 -7.89 -2.73
C GLU A 2 -9.76 -6.94 -3.52
N PHE A 3 -9.18 -5.98 -4.22
CA PHE A 3 -9.94 -5.16 -5.15
C PHE A 3 -10.37 -6.10 -6.27
N ASP A 4 -11.62 -6.58 -6.22
CA ASP A 4 -12.14 -7.43 -7.29
C ASP A 4 -12.01 -6.63 -8.60
N LYS A 5 -11.48 -7.28 -9.64
CA LYS A 5 -11.35 -6.72 -10.99
C LYS A 5 -12.66 -6.07 -11.42
N LYS A 6 -13.80 -6.63 -11.01
CA LYS A 6 -15.13 -6.08 -11.28
C LYS A 6 -15.34 -4.68 -10.68
N SER A 7 -14.98 -4.47 -9.42
CA SER A 7 -15.10 -3.16 -8.75
C SER A 7 -14.13 -2.13 -9.34
N GLY A 8 -12.93 -2.55 -9.72
CA GLY A 8 -11.96 -1.72 -10.42
C GLY A 8 -12.48 -1.19 -11.76
N ILE A 9 -13.11 -2.05 -12.56
CA ILE A 9 -13.70 -1.66 -13.85
C ILE A 9 -14.81 -0.63 -13.67
N ILE A 10 -15.69 -0.81 -12.68
CA ILE A 10 -16.78 0.14 -12.39
C ILE A 10 -16.22 1.52 -12.03
N ILE A 11 -15.21 1.55 -11.14
CA ILE A 11 -14.55 2.79 -10.74
C ILE A 11 -13.88 3.47 -11.95
N LEU A 12 -13.23 2.70 -12.83
CA LEU A 12 -12.61 3.23 -14.04
C LEU A 12 -13.63 3.85 -15.00
N ILE A 13 -14.76 3.18 -15.23
CA ILE A 13 -15.84 3.70 -16.09
C ILE A 13 -16.38 5.01 -15.51
N LEU A 14 -16.66 5.06 -14.21
CA LEU A 14 -17.11 6.28 -13.53
C LEU A 14 -16.07 7.39 -13.64
N PHE A 15 -14.79 7.06 -13.45
CA PHE A 15 -13.70 8.02 -13.55
C PHE A 15 -13.60 8.63 -14.95
N ILE A 16 -13.68 7.81 -16.01
CA ILE A 16 -13.65 8.28 -17.41
C ILE A 16 -14.88 9.14 -17.69
N PHE A 17 -16.07 8.69 -17.29
CA PHE A 17 -17.31 9.44 -17.47
C PHE A 17 -17.20 10.83 -16.82
N PHE A 18 -16.87 10.89 -15.53
CA PHE A 18 -16.74 12.17 -14.83
C PHE A 18 -15.56 13.02 -15.32
N GLY A 19 -14.55 12.43 -15.94
CA GLY A 19 -13.44 13.15 -16.56
C GLY A 19 -13.89 14.11 -17.66
N PHE A 20 -14.94 13.75 -18.40
CA PHE A 20 -15.51 14.61 -19.45
C PHE A 20 -16.51 15.63 -18.92
N TYR A 21 -17.33 15.25 -17.93
CA TYR A 21 -18.43 16.12 -17.47
C TYR A 21 -18.04 17.05 -16.32
N LYS A 22 -17.27 16.56 -15.36
CA LYS A 22 -16.97 17.28 -14.11
C LYS A 22 -15.67 16.75 -13.48
N PRO A 23 -14.49 17.18 -13.97
CA PRO A 23 -13.18 16.67 -13.54
C PRO A 23 -12.94 16.72 -12.03
N VAL A 24 -13.58 17.64 -11.32
CA VAL A 24 -13.49 17.72 -9.85
C VAL A 24 -13.97 16.43 -9.15
N VAL A 25 -14.92 15.69 -9.75
CA VAL A 25 -15.39 14.41 -9.23
C VAL A 25 -14.29 13.33 -9.36
N CYS A 26 -13.41 13.43 -10.36
CA CYS A 26 -12.27 12.53 -10.49
C CYS A 26 -11.28 12.69 -9.33
N PHE A 27 -11.01 13.93 -8.91
CA PHE A 27 -10.19 14.19 -7.71
C PHE A 27 -10.83 13.64 -6.45
N LEU A 28 -12.17 13.72 -6.33
CA LEU A 28 -12.89 13.14 -5.20
C LEU A 28 -12.77 11.61 -5.18
N ILE A 29 -12.94 10.94 -6.32
CA ILE A 29 -12.82 9.48 -6.45
C ILE A 29 -11.41 9.04 -6.06
N VAL A 30 -10.38 9.65 -6.69
CA VAL A 30 -8.97 9.28 -6.44
C VAL A 30 -8.57 9.60 -5.00
N GLY A 31 -8.91 10.78 -4.49
CA GLY A 31 -8.63 11.17 -3.12
C GLY A 31 -9.24 10.22 -2.10
N SER A 32 -10.51 9.83 -2.31
CA SER A 32 -11.21 8.87 -1.45
C SER A 32 -10.58 7.48 -1.48
N LEU A 33 -10.17 7.00 -2.65
CA LEU A 33 -9.50 5.70 -2.80
C LEU A 33 -8.14 5.70 -2.08
N ILE A 34 -7.34 6.75 -2.29
CA ILE A 34 -6.04 6.91 -1.62
C ILE A 34 -6.23 6.96 -0.10
N LEU A 35 -7.19 7.74 0.40
CA LEU A 35 -7.50 7.81 1.83
C LEU A 35 -7.91 6.46 2.39
N TYR A 36 -8.86 5.78 1.74
CA TYR A 36 -9.36 4.49 2.16
C TYR A 36 -8.22 3.46 2.27
N HIS A 37 -7.39 3.35 1.23
CA HIS A 37 -6.26 2.43 1.24
C HIS A 37 -5.20 2.84 2.28
N GLY A 38 -4.86 4.12 2.36
CA GLY A 38 -3.87 4.64 3.31
C GLY A 38 -4.26 4.35 4.75
N ILE A 39 -5.50 4.64 5.14
CA ILE A 39 -6.03 4.36 6.49
C ILE A 39 -6.04 2.86 6.77
N HIS A 40 -6.58 2.04 5.86
CA HIS A 40 -6.63 0.59 6.05
C HIS A 40 -5.23 -0.02 6.25
N TYR A 41 -4.24 0.40 5.46
CA TYR A 41 -2.88 -0.09 5.62
C TYR A 41 -2.18 0.46 6.87
N LEU A 42 -2.48 1.69 7.30
CA LEU A 42 -1.99 2.22 8.59
C LEU A 42 -2.56 1.43 9.77
N GLU A 43 -3.85 1.11 9.76
CA GLU A 43 -4.47 0.26 10.78
C GLU A 43 -3.81 -1.12 10.83
N PHE A 44 -3.59 -1.74 9.67
CA PHE A 44 -2.86 -2.99 9.57
C PHE A 44 -1.44 -2.87 10.15
N LEU A 45 -0.67 -1.85 9.74
CA LEU A 45 0.71 -1.66 10.17
C LEU A 45 0.80 -1.40 11.68
N ASN A 46 -0.15 -0.66 12.24
CA ASN A 46 -0.29 -0.45 13.68
C ASN A 46 -0.64 -1.75 14.42
N SER A 47 -1.59 -2.53 13.89
CA SER A 47 -2.00 -3.80 14.47
C SER A 47 -0.85 -4.82 14.48
N ILE A 48 -0.16 -5.01 13.35
CA ILE A 48 0.94 -5.97 13.23
C ILE A 48 2.18 -5.52 14.00
N THR A 49 2.36 -4.21 14.20
CA THR A 49 3.43 -3.70 15.05
C THR A 49 3.20 -4.04 16.53
N LYS A 50 1.95 -3.93 17.00
CA LYS A 50 1.60 -4.16 18.41
C LYS A 50 1.45 -5.65 18.73
N ASN A 51 0.85 -6.40 17.81
CA ASN A 51 0.38 -7.77 18.05
C ASN A 51 1.04 -8.81 17.13
N GLY A 52 1.92 -8.39 16.23
CA GLY A 52 2.59 -9.30 15.29
C GLY A 52 3.64 -10.15 15.98
N ILE A 53 3.83 -11.37 15.46
CA ILE A 53 4.85 -12.30 15.93
C ILE A 53 6.11 -12.06 15.10
N GLU A 54 7.25 -11.89 15.77
CA GLU A 54 8.54 -11.77 15.12
C GLU A 54 9.06 -13.14 14.69
N SER A 55 9.52 -13.22 13.44
CA SER A 55 10.18 -14.42 12.90
C SER A 55 11.30 -14.03 11.95
N LEU A 56 12.15 -15.02 11.63
CA LEU A 56 13.16 -14.90 10.60
C LEU A 56 12.58 -15.47 9.30
N GLY A 57 12.54 -14.63 8.28
CA GLY A 57 12.22 -15.02 6.91
C GLY A 57 13.47 -15.03 6.04
N LYS A 58 13.50 -15.91 5.04
CA LYS A 58 14.56 -16.01 4.05
C LYS A 58 14.05 -15.45 2.72
N ILE A 59 14.81 -14.56 2.10
CA ILE A 59 14.48 -14.07 0.76
C ILE A 59 14.80 -15.19 -0.25
N VAL A 60 13.78 -15.74 -0.89
CA VAL A 60 13.93 -16.87 -1.84
C VAL A 60 14.02 -16.39 -3.28
N SER A 61 13.36 -15.30 -3.61
CA SER A 61 13.37 -14.70 -4.94
C SER A 61 12.91 -13.25 -4.88
N HIS A 62 12.92 -12.59 -6.03
CA HIS A 62 12.35 -11.28 -6.20
C HIS A 62 11.34 -11.35 -7.33
N GLU A 63 10.18 -10.74 -7.14
CA GLU A 63 9.26 -10.46 -8.23
C GLU A 63 9.54 -9.06 -8.75
N SER A 64 9.67 -8.93 -10.06
CA SER A 64 9.82 -7.64 -10.72
C SER A 64 8.45 -7.10 -11.07
N ASP A 65 8.10 -5.98 -10.46
CA ASP A 65 6.90 -5.22 -10.77
C ASP A 65 7.33 -3.83 -11.25
N GLU A 66 7.14 -3.54 -12.54
CA GLU A 66 7.44 -2.25 -13.18
C GLU A 66 8.83 -1.65 -12.88
N GLY A 67 9.87 -2.49 -12.79
CA GLY A 67 11.26 -2.08 -12.52
C GLY A 67 11.67 -2.11 -11.05
N TYR A 68 10.71 -2.30 -10.14
CA TYR A 68 10.93 -2.54 -8.73
C TYR A 68 11.07 -4.03 -8.43
N LYS A 69 11.90 -4.39 -7.44
CA LYS A 69 12.04 -5.77 -6.97
C LYS A 69 11.36 -5.92 -5.61
N ILE A 70 10.27 -6.68 -5.56
CA ILE A 70 9.59 -7.02 -4.32
C ILE A 70 10.15 -8.37 -3.83
N PRO A 71 10.69 -8.45 -2.60
CA PRO A 71 11.24 -9.71 -2.10
C PRO A 71 10.11 -10.71 -1.85
N ILE A 72 10.28 -11.93 -2.37
CA ILE A 72 9.48 -13.09 -1.96
C ILE A 72 10.19 -13.72 -0.77
N ILE A 73 9.48 -13.82 0.34
CA ILE A 73 10.02 -14.22 1.63
C ILE A 73 9.37 -15.53 2.03
N GLU A 74 10.21 -16.50 2.38
CA GLU A 74 9.82 -17.78 2.96
C GLU A 74 10.10 -17.76 4.46
N PHE A 75 9.14 -18.17 5.28
CA PHE A 75 9.31 -18.27 6.73
C PHE A 75 8.43 -19.35 7.33
N LYS A 76 8.78 -19.79 8.54
CA LYS A 76 7.96 -20.71 9.33
C LYS A 76 7.17 -19.94 10.39
N THR A 77 5.90 -20.31 10.54
CA THR A 77 5.06 -19.87 11.66
C THR A 77 5.36 -20.67 12.94
N LEU A 78 4.79 -20.27 14.08
CA LEU A 78 4.88 -21.04 15.32
C LEU A 78 4.27 -22.45 15.21
N GLU A 79 3.35 -22.65 14.27
CA GLU A 79 2.71 -23.94 13.97
C GLU A 79 3.53 -24.77 12.96
N GLU A 80 4.78 -24.39 12.72
CA GLU A 80 5.69 -24.98 11.72
C GLU A 80 5.21 -24.92 10.26
N LYS A 81 4.06 -24.27 10.00
CA LYS A 81 3.58 -24.02 8.64
C LYS A 81 4.56 -23.12 7.89
N LEU A 82 5.01 -23.59 6.72
CA LEU A 82 5.83 -22.83 5.79
C LEU A 82 4.95 -21.87 4.98
N ILE A 83 5.35 -20.61 4.92
CA ILE A 83 4.67 -19.56 4.16
C ILE A 83 5.68 -18.91 3.24
N THR A 84 5.30 -18.78 1.97
CA THR A 84 6.11 -18.12 0.95
C THR A 84 5.24 -17.12 0.23
N GLY A 85 5.63 -15.84 0.25
CA GLY A 85 4.83 -14.79 -0.37
C GLY A 85 5.52 -13.43 -0.37
N LYS A 86 4.78 -12.41 -0.80
CA LYS A 86 5.20 -11.01 -0.73
C LYS A 86 4.74 -10.38 0.59
N PRO A 87 5.45 -9.38 1.11
CA PRO A 87 4.93 -8.57 2.21
C PRO A 87 3.57 -7.98 1.85
N TYR A 88 2.65 -7.95 2.81
CA TYR A 88 1.28 -7.44 2.63
C TYR A 88 1.25 -5.96 2.22
N TYR A 89 2.23 -5.20 2.71
CA TYR A 89 2.50 -3.84 2.25
C TYR A 89 4.00 -3.66 2.13
N TYR A 90 4.43 -3.20 0.96
CA TYR A 90 5.81 -2.90 0.65
C TYR A 90 5.83 -1.64 -0.22
N ALA A 91 6.32 -0.53 0.33
CA ALA A 91 6.48 0.67 -0.46
C ALA A 91 7.72 0.54 -1.35
N SER A 92 7.52 0.04 -2.57
CA SER A 92 8.55 0.10 -3.61
C SER A 92 8.59 1.52 -4.17
N THR A 93 9.60 2.27 -3.78
CA THR A 93 9.90 3.58 -4.39
C THR A 93 11.34 3.55 -4.89
N ASP A 94 11.75 4.50 -5.74
CA ASP A 94 13.15 4.66 -6.10
C ASP A 94 14.05 4.86 -4.85
N ALA A 95 13.49 5.32 -3.72
CA ALA A 95 14.21 5.40 -2.45
C ALA A 95 14.49 4.00 -1.82
N SER A 96 13.70 2.97 -2.14
CA SER A 96 13.98 1.57 -1.76
C SER A 96 15.19 0.99 -2.51
N PHE A 97 15.63 1.63 -3.60
CA PHE A 97 16.88 1.31 -4.31
C PHE A 97 18.12 1.54 -3.44
N PHE A 98 18.09 2.50 -2.51
CA PHE A 98 19.22 2.79 -1.61
C PHE A 98 19.34 1.80 -0.44
N ARG A 99 18.31 0.99 -0.18
CA ARG A 99 18.30 -0.05 0.87
C ARG A 99 18.38 -1.49 0.33
N SER A 100 18.52 -1.62 -0.98
CA SER A 100 17.95 -2.73 -1.73
C SER A 100 18.40 -4.12 -1.24
N TYR A 101 17.41 -4.96 -0.92
CA TYR A 101 17.55 -6.41 -0.92
C TYR A 101 17.75 -7.01 -2.33
N LYS A 102 17.96 -6.16 -3.36
CA LYS A 102 18.02 -6.52 -4.79
C LYS A 102 19.02 -7.64 -5.13
N ASN A 103 20.02 -7.83 -4.26
CA ASN A 103 21.08 -8.85 -4.36
C ASN A 103 21.09 -9.82 -3.16
N ASP A 104 20.10 -9.76 -2.27
CA ASP A 104 20.09 -10.43 -0.96
C ASP A 104 19.32 -11.75 -0.97
N ILE A 105 19.38 -12.48 -2.09
CA ILE A 105 18.83 -13.83 -2.17
C ILE A 105 19.54 -14.69 -1.13
N ASN A 106 18.78 -15.53 -0.43
CA ASN A 106 19.20 -16.36 0.69
C ASN A 106 19.60 -15.62 1.98
N LYS A 107 19.39 -14.31 2.10
CA LYS A 107 19.57 -13.62 3.39
C LYS A 107 18.36 -13.80 4.29
N ASN A 108 18.66 -14.00 5.57
CA ASN A 108 17.66 -14.00 6.63
C ASN A 108 17.36 -12.56 7.05
N ILE A 109 16.08 -12.23 7.11
CA ILE A 109 15.56 -10.91 7.48
C ILE A 109 14.49 -11.06 8.55
N LYS A 110 14.38 -10.04 9.40
CA LYS A 110 13.36 -10.00 10.44
C LYS A 110 12.03 -9.57 9.82
N ILE A 111 10.99 -10.37 10.08
CA ILE A 111 9.63 -10.08 9.66
C ILE A 111 8.70 -10.03 10.88
N LEU A 112 7.55 -9.39 10.70
CA LEU A 112 6.42 -9.46 11.61
C LEU A 112 5.25 -10.05 10.83
N TYR A 113 4.63 -11.11 11.34
CA TYR A 113 3.42 -11.70 10.73
C TYR A 113 2.24 -11.68 11.71
N SER A 114 1.02 -11.67 11.19
CA SER A 114 -0.19 -11.73 12.01
C SER A 114 -0.47 -13.17 12.46
N SER A 115 -0.71 -13.40 13.75
CA SER A 115 -1.13 -14.72 14.25
C SER A 115 -2.45 -15.20 13.66
N LYS A 116 -3.38 -14.28 13.38
CA LYS A 116 -4.70 -14.59 12.80
C LYS A 116 -4.63 -14.88 11.31
N ASN A 117 -3.77 -14.19 10.58
CA ASN A 117 -3.58 -14.34 9.14
C ASN A 117 -2.09 -14.26 8.80
N PRO A 118 -1.35 -15.37 8.94
CA PRO A 118 0.11 -15.36 8.78
C PRO A 118 0.61 -14.92 7.41
N GLU A 119 -0.20 -15.08 6.36
CA GLU A 119 0.08 -14.55 5.01
C GLU A 119 0.17 -13.02 4.97
N ARG A 120 -0.39 -12.33 5.97
CA ARG A 120 -0.22 -10.89 6.15
C ARG A 120 0.99 -10.62 7.03
N PHE A 121 2.12 -10.37 6.40
CA PHE A 121 3.37 -10.06 7.06
C PHE A 121 4.06 -8.82 6.47
N VAL A 122 5.01 -8.25 7.23
CA VAL A 122 5.83 -7.10 6.82
C VAL A 122 7.29 -7.32 7.17
N VAL A 123 8.19 -6.69 6.41
CA VAL A 123 9.61 -6.64 6.74
C VAL A 123 9.85 -5.62 7.83
N LYS A 124 10.42 -6.04 8.97
CA LYS A 124 10.58 -5.19 10.16
C LYS A 124 11.49 -3.98 9.89
N ALA A 125 12.52 -4.15 9.07
CA ALA A 125 13.46 -3.09 8.71
C ALA A 125 12.81 -1.97 7.86
N GLU A 126 11.75 -2.30 7.11
CA GLU A 126 11.02 -1.35 6.25
C GLU A 126 9.84 -0.68 6.94
N LYS A 127 9.57 -1.01 8.20
CA LYS A 127 8.43 -0.48 8.95
C LYS A 127 8.35 1.05 8.91
N SER A 128 9.44 1.75 9.23
CA SER A 128 9.42 3.22 9.30
C SER A 128 9.19 3.85 7.92
N PHE A 129 9.75 3.24 6.88
CA PHE A 129 9.58 3.70 5.50
C PHE A 129 8.14 3.49 5.01
N ASN A 130 7.60 2.29 5.26
CA ASN A 130 6.20 1.96 4.99
C ASN A 130 5.24 2.88 5.74
N TYR A 131 5.53 3.23 7.00
CA TYR A 131 4.71 4.15 7.77
C TYR A 131 4.74 5.58 7.19
N GLY A 132 5.93 6.06 6.83
CA GLY A 132 6.10 7.39 6.23
C GLY A 132 5.39 7.53 4.88
N THR A 133 5.52 6.51 4.02
CA THR A 133 4.85 6.48 2.71
C THR A 133 3.33 6.45 2.85
N LEU A 134 2.80 5.66 3.78
CA LEU A 134 1.36 5.64 4.08
C LEU A 134 0.84 6.98 4.62
N ILE A 135 1.55 7.63 5.54
CA ILE A 135 1.17 8.98 6.02
C ILE A 135 1.14 9.96 4.85
N PHE A 136 2.16 9.93 4.00
CA PHE A 136 2.22 10.81 2.83
C PHE A 136 1.05 10.56 1.88
N SER A 137 0.70 9.29 1.61
CA SER A 137 -0.49 8.93 0.84
C SER A 137 -1.77 9.47 1.47
N VAL A 138 -1.95 9.35 2.79
CA VAL A 138 -3.14 9.89 3.49
C VAL A 138 -3.21 11.42 3.35
N ILE A 139 -2.09 12.13 3.47
CA ILE A 139 -2.04 13.59 3.29
C ILE A 139 -2.46 13.98 1.87
N ILE A 140 -1.92 13.30 0.84
CA ILE A 140 -2.30 13.55 -0.56
C ILE A 140 -3.79 13.27 -0.78
N GLY A 141 -4.28 12.13 -0.29
CA GLY A 141 -5.69 11.77 -0.41
C GLY A 141 -6.61 12.78 0.27
N ALA A 142 -6.22 13.28 1.45
CA ALA A 142 -6.93 14.33 2.17
C ALA A 142 -6.95 15.65 1.39
N ALA A 143 -5.83 16.03 0.79
CA ALA A 143 -5.73 17.24 -0.02
C ALA A 143 -6.65 17.18 -1.26
N PHE A 144 -6.60 16.09 -2.02
CA PHE A 144 -7.46 15.89 -3.20
C PHE A 144 -8.94 15.88 -2.83
N THR A 145 -9.29 15.17 -1.76
CA THR A 145 -10.67 15.10 -1.27
C THR A 145 -11.17 16.47 -0.80
N SER A 146 -10.37 17.18 -0.01
CA SER A 146 -10.73 18.50 0.51
C SER A 146 -10.87 19.54 -0.59
N MET A 147 -9.95 19.54 -1.55
CA MET A 147 -9.99 20.42 -2.72
C MET A 147 -11.23 20.14 -3.58
N ALA A 148 -11.54 18.86 -3.82
CA ALA A 148 -12.72 18.47 -4.57
C ALA A 148 -14.02 18.90 -3.88
N ILE A 149 -14.13 18.70 -2.56
CA ILE A 149 -15.28 19.15 -1.77
C ILE A 149 -15.40 20.67 -1.81
N ALA A 150 -14.29 21.40 -1.59
CA ALA A 150 -14.30 22.86 -1.60
C ALA A 150 -14.77 23.43 -2.94
N GLN A 151 -14.37 22.81 -4.06
CA GLN A 151 -14.80 23.20 -5.39
C GLN A 151 -16.24 22.79 -5.70
N LEU A 152 -16.70 21.64 -5.23
CA LEU A 152 -18.10 21.21 -5.38
C LEU A 152 -19.08 22.09 -4.61
N LEU A 153 -18.66 22.63 -3.47
CA LEU A 153 -19.43 23.56 -2.64
C LEU A 153 -19.31 25.02 -3.12
N GLY A 154 -18.48 25.29 -4.14
CA GLY A 154 -18.29 26.63 -4.69
C GLY A 154 -17.39 27.55 -3.87
N TYR A 155 -16.66 27.03 -2.88
CA TYR A 155 -15.70 27.81 -2.08
C TYR A 155 -14.43 28.17 -2.86
N VAL A 156 -14.04 27.34 -3.83
CA VAL A 156 -12.85 27.55 -4.67
C VAL A 156 -13.19 27.27 -6.12
N ASN A 157 -12.78 28.16 -7.03
CA ASN A 157 -13.05 28.02 -8.47
C ASN A 157 -11.74 27.80 -9.22
N VAL A 158 -11.27 26.55 -9.29
CA VAL A 158 -9.97 26.19 -9.88
C VAL A 158 -10.07 25.95 -11.40
N ILE A 159 -11.28 25.84 -11.94
CA ILE A 159 -11.51 25.78 -13.38
C ILE A 159 -11.65 27.23 -13.87
N HIS A 160 -10.52 27.87 -14.17
CA HIS A 160 -10.50 29.00 -15.08
C HIS A 160 -10.67 28.49 -16.51
N LYS A 161 -11.47 29.25 -17.27
CA LYS A 161 -11.83 29.10 -18.68
C LYS A 161 -10.78 28.46 -19.57
#